data_AF-A0A1H5Z0G5-F1
#
_entry.id   AF-A0A1H5Z0G5-F1
#
_cell.length_a   1.000
_cell.length_b   1.000
_cell.length_c   1.000
_cell.angle_alpha   90.00
_cell.angle_beta   90.00
_cell.angle_gamma   90.00
#
_symmetry.space_group_name_H-M   'P 1'
#
loop_
_entity.id
_entity.type
_entity.pdbx_description
1 polymer ?
#
loop_
_entity_poly.entity_id
_entity_poly.type
_entity_poly.pdbx_seq_one_letter_code
_entity_poly.pdbx_strand_id
1 'polypeptide(L)'
;MVRNQPTRRLLFASLAATFVFVGALLTIFMLGWTSRFRDQVTLPNGMVLVRSFDWSRSGRNDLLATNGVDTLARDIEGICFDDRYVLVQSYDWQSTGLYDAETNGRVRMDYAEAMRMSGLSHGSGCDGYYTRWVGPGLLYDGNTVPFLPSCSARNVENEALRDRDWFGRPCDPGPPLAERNRDGGGIPDSSQ
;
A
#
# COMPACT_ATOMS: atom_id res chain seq x y z
N MET A 1 -4.38 52.98 -50.85
CA MET A 1 -4.66 51.55 -50.57
C MET A 1 -3.32 50.83 -50.71
N VAL A 2 -2.74 50.09 -49.77
CA VAL A 2 -3.28 49.19 -48.73
C VAL A 2 -2.33 49.24 -47.53
N ARG A 3 -2.87 49.46 -46.33
CA ARG A 3 -2.13 49.52 -45.05
C ARG A 3 -1.86 48.09 -44.56
N ASN A 4 -0.58 47.80 -44.32
CA ASN A 4 -0.01 46.88 -43.32
C ASN A 4 -0.86 45.70 -42.85
N GLN A 5 -0.52 44.51 -43.35
CA GLN A 5 -1.00 43.19 -42.92
C GLN A 5 -0.08 42.39 -41.94
N PRO A 6 0.91 42.95 -41.20
CA PRO A 6 1.80 42.12 -40.36
C PRO A 6 1.17 41.68 -39.02
N THR A 7 0.19 42.42 -38.50
CA THR A 7 -0.38 42.20 -37.15
C THR A 7 -1.20 40.92 -37.02
N ARG A 8 -1.91 40.49 -38.07
CA ARG A 8 -2.70 39.26 -38.03
C ARG A 8 -1.83 38.00 -37.94
N ARG A 9 -0.70 37.94 -38.66
CA ARG A 9 0.19 36.77 -38.65
C ARG A 9 0.87 36.56 -37.29
N LEU A 10 1.26 37.65 -36.63
CA LEU A 10 1.84 37.62 -35.27
C LEU A 10 0.84 37.15 -34.21
N LEU A 11 -0.43 37.57 -34.30
CA LEU A 11 -1.50 37.12 -33.39
C LEU A 11 -1.81 35.63 -33.54
N PHE A 12 -1.88 35.12 -34.78
CA PHE A 12 -2.12 33.69 -35.02
C PHE A 12 -0.95 32.81 -34.55
N ALA A 13 0.29 33.25 -34.77
CA ALA A 13 1.47 32.53 -34.27
C ALA A 13 1.52 32.47 -32.73
N SER A 14 1.14 33.57 -32.06
CA SER A 14 1.09 33.65 -30.59
C SER A 14 -0.01 32.75 -30.00
N LEU A 15 -1.21 32.73 -30.60
CA LEU A 15 -2.30 31.84 -30.20
C LEU A 15 -1.93 30.37 -30.39
N ALA A 16 -1.31 30.02 -31.53
CA ALA A 16 -0.85 28.65 -31.79
C ALA A 16 0.23 28.21 -30.79
N ALA A 17 1.21 29.06 -30.49
CA ALA A 17 2.25 28.78 -29.51
C ALA A 17 1.66 28.57 -28.10
N THR A 18 0.67 29.38 -27.71
CA THR A 18 -0.03 29.24 -26.43
C THR A 18 -0.80 27.93 -26.35
N PHE A 19 -1.51 27.54 -27.41
CA PHE A 19 -2.23 26.26 -27.46
C PHE A 19 -1.29 25.06 -27.37
N VAL A 20 -0.15 25.09 -28.05
CA VAL A 20 0.87 24.03 -27.97
C VAL A 20 1.45 23.96 -26.56
N PHE A 21 1.74 25.11 -25.94
CA PHE A 21 2.31 25.16 -24.60
C PHE A 21 1.32 24.66 -23.53
N VAL A 22 0.06 25.09 -23.58
CA VAL A 22 -1.00 24.61 -22.68
C VAL A 22 -1.27 23.12 -22.92
N GLY A 23 -1.29 22.68 -24.17
CA GLY A 23 -1.41 21.27 -24.52
C GLY A 23 -0.29 20.42 -23.91
N ALA A 24 0.97 20.88 -24.03
CA ALA A 24 2.13 20.21 -23.45
C ALA A 24 2.08 20.16 -21.90
N LEU A 25 1.66 21.25 -21.25
CA LEU A 25 1.46 21.27 -19.80
C LEU A 25 0.37 20.29 -19.36
N LEU A 26 -0.73 20.19 -20.11
CA LEU A 26 -1.80 19.23 -19.84
C LEU A 26 -1.33 17.78 -20.03
N THR A 27 -0.52 17.47 -21.05
CA THR A 27 0.04 16.12 -21.20
C THR A 27 1.02 15.78 -20.08
N ILE A 28 1.92 16.70 -19.69
CA ILE A 28 2.83 16.47 -18.57
C ILE A 28 2.06 16.27 -17.26
N PHE A 29 1.02 17.08 -17.03
CA PHE A 29 0.17 16.98 -15.86
C PHE A 29 -0.63 15.66 -15.86
N MET A 30 -1.23 15.27 -16.99
CA MET A 30 -1.91 13.98 -17.13
C MET A 30 -0.96 12.81 -16.94
N LEU A 31 0.26 12.85 -17.52
CA LEU A 31 1.27 11.80 -17.34
C LEU A 31 1.70 11.68 -15.87
N GLY A 32 1.96 12.81 -15.21
CA GLY A 32 2.26 12.85 -13.77
C GLY A 32 1.09 12.41 -12.88
N TRP A 33 -0.14 12.58 -13.34
CA TRP A 33 -1.32 12.08 -12.65
C TRP A 33 -1.48 10.57 -12.85
N THR A 34 -1.32 10.07 -14.08
CA THR A 34 -1.39 8.63 -14.37
C THR A 34 -0.30 7.83 -13.67
N SER A 35 0.89 8.41 -13.44
CA SER A 35 1.95 7.74 -12.67
C SER A 35 1.67 7.67 -11.17
N ARG A 36 0.78 8.54 -10.62
CA ARG A 36 0.28 8.45 -9.24
C ARG A 36 -0.81 7.39 -9.04
N PHE A 37 -1.35 6.81 -10.11
CA PHE A 37 -2.25 5.64 -10.03
C PHE A 37 -1.48 4.31 -9.88
N ARG A 38 -0.18 4.35 -9.53
CA ARG A 38 0.67 3.16 -9.28
C ARG A 38 0.62 2.65 -7.84
N ASP A 39 -0.24 3.19 -6.99
CA ASP A 39 -0.35 2.76 -5.60
C ASP A 39 -1.11 1.43 -5.51
N GLN A 40 -0.49 0.37 -6.00
CA GLN A 40 -0.95 -1.00 -5.86
C GLN A 40 0.21 -1.93 -5.56
N VAL A 41 -0.10 -3.10 -5.02
CA VAL A 41 0.83 -4.21 -4.86
C VAL A 41 0.07 -5.51 -4.97
N THR A 42 0.61 -6.46 -5.72
CA THR A 42 0.10 -7.84 -5.74
C THR A 42 0.76 -8.60 -4.60
N LEU A 43 -0.05 -9.16 -3.70
CA LEU A 43 0.41 -9.97 -2.58
C LEU A 43 0.87 -11.36 -3.07
N PRO A 44 1.64 -12.12 -2.26
CA PRO A 44 2.11 -13.46 -2.62
C PRO A 44 1.00 -14.46 -3.02
N ASN A 45 -0.20 -14.28 -2.48
CA ASN A 45 -1.37 -15.09 -2.82
C ASN A 45 -2.12 -14.61 -4.09
N GLY A 46 -1.61 -13.58 -4.77
CA GLY A 46 -2.18 -13.02 -6.00
C GLY A 46 -3.28 -11.98 -5.80
N MET A 47 -3.79 -11.75 -4.58
CA MET A 47 -4.72 -10.65 -4.33
C MET A 47 -4.01 -9.30 -4.48
N VAL A 48 -4.77 -8.25 -4.79
CA VAL A 48 -4.20 -6.93 -5.07
C VAL A 48 -4.64 -5.94 -4.01
N LEU A 49 -3.67 -5.34 -3.33
CA LEU A 49 -3.92 -4.18 -2.48
C LEU A 49 -3.80 -2.92 -3.35
N VAL A 50 -4.78 -2.03 -3.28
CA VAL A 50 -4.79 -0.79 -4.08
C VAL A 50 -5.17 0.41 -3.21
N ARG A 51 -4.56 1.56 -3.50
CA ARG A 51 -5.03 2.84 -2.99
C ARG A 51 -6.05 3.43 -3.95
N SER A 52 -7.31 3.34 -3.57
CA SER A 52 -8.41 4.04 -4.21
C SER A 52 -8.41 5.51 -3.80
N PHE A 53 -8.57 6.41 -4.76
CA PHE A 53 -8.73 7.83 -4.44
C PHE A 53 -10.15 8.09 -3.93
N ASP A 54 -10.26 8.66 -2.72
CA ASP A 54 -11.50 9.10 -2.12
C ASP A 54 -11.34 10.57 -1.69
N TRP A 55 -12.13 11.46 -2.30
CA TRP A 55 -12.14 12.90 -2.02
C TRP A 55 -12.39 13.24 -0.54
N SER A 56 -12.97 12.33 0.23
CA SER A 56 -13.28 12.52 1.65
C SER A 56 -12.18 12.06 2.62
N ARG A 57 -11.26 11.18 2.20
CA ARG A 57 -10.36 10.46 3.11
C ARG A 57 -8.87 10.45 2.74
N SER A 58 -8.42 11.27 1.79
CA SER A 58 -7.00 11.37 1.40
C SER A 58 -6.40 10.11 0.75
N GLY A 59 -7.25 9.16 0.34
CA GLY A 59 -6.86 7.85 -0.19
C GLY A 59 -7.28 6.71 0.73
N ARG A 60 -7.98 5.72 0.17
CA ARG A 60 -8.51 4.54 0.85
C ARG A 60 -7.75 3.31 0.38
N ASN A 61 -7.40 2.40 1.28
CA ASN A 61 -6.80 1.12 0.91
C ASN A 61 -7.92 0.08 0.74
N ASP A 62 -7.96 -0.56 -0.42
CA ASP A 62 -8.91 -1.63 -0.75
C ASP A 62 -8.15 -2.91 -1.09
N LEU A 63 -8.77 -4.05 -0.83
CA LEU A 63 -8.30 -5.36 -1.26
C LEU A 63 -9.17 -5.83 -2.42
N LEU A 64 -8.53 -6.16 -3.53
CA LEU A 64 -9.14 -6.77 -4.69
C LEU A 64 -8.83 -8.26 -4.73
N ALA A 65 -9.72 -9.02 -5.34
CA ALA A 65 -9.56 -10.43 -5.66
C ALA A 65 -8.34 -10.67 -6.56
N THR A 66 -7.98 -11.94 -6.76
CA THR A 66 -6.85 -12.34 -7.62
C THR A 66 -7.02 -11.96 -9.08
N ASN A 67 -8.24 -11.63 -9.52
CA ASN A 67 -8.49 -11.06 -10.84
C ASN A 67 -8.16 -9.56 -10.95
N GLY A 68 -7.82 -8.90 -9.84
CA GLY A 68 -7.50 -7.47 -9.79
C GLY A 68 -8.68 -6.54 -10.08
N VAL A 69 -9.92 -7.04 -10.07
CA VAL A 69 -11.13 -6.28 -10.43
C VAL A 69 -12.13 -6.27 -9.28
N ASP A 70 -12.47 -7.43 -8.74
CA ASP A 70 -13.53 -7.53 -7.73
C ASP A 70 -13.03 -7.04 -6.37
N THR A 71 -13.68 -6.02 -5.82
CA THR A 71 -13.35 -5.52 -4.48
C THR A 71 -13.86 -6.48 -3.40
N LEU A 72 -12.94 -7.02 -2.60
CA LEU A 72 -13.24 -7.93 -1.50
C LEU A 72 -13.43 -7.19 -0.17
N ALA A 73 -12.56 -6.22 0.12
CA ALA A 73 -12.60 -5.44 1.35
C ALA A 73 -12.27 -3.97 1.06
N ARG A 74 -12.89 -3.06 1.82
CA ARG A 74 -12.67 -1.61 1.70
C ARG A 74 -12.12 -1.03 2.99
N ASP A 75 -11.54 0.17 2.93
CA ASP A 75 -11.14 0.97 4.10
C ASP A 75 -10.16 0.24 5.06
N ILE A 76 -9.20 -0.50 4.48
CA ILE A 76 -8.25 -1.33 5.23
C ILE A 76 -7.29 -0.44 6.02
N GLU A 77 -7.19 -0.72 7.32
CA GLU A 77 -6.24 -0.10 8.25
C GLU A 77 -5.06 -1.01 8.58
N GLY A 78 -5.29 -2.33 8.58
CA GLY A 78 -4.29 -3.33 8.91
C GLY A 78 -4.50 -4.61 8.11
N ILE A 79 -3.39 -5.25 7.74
CA ILE A 79 -3.41 -6.51 7.00
C ILE A 79 -2.40 -7.51 7.59
N CYS A 80 -2.76 -8.79 7.53
CA CYS A 80 -1.94 -9.94 7.83
C CYS A 80 -2.20 -11.00 6.75
N PHE A 81 -1.18 -11.56 6.12
CA PHE A 81 -1.37 -12.42 4.94
C PHE A 81 -0.26 -13.44 4.76
N ASP A 82 -0.61 -14.56 4.12
CA ASP A 82 0.28 -15.65 3.75
C ASP A 82 0.09 -16.00 2.26
N ASP A 83 0.45 -17.22 1.86
CA ASP A 83 0.35 -17.74 0.50
C ASP A 83 -1.07 -18.02 0.00
N ARG A 84 -2.09 -17.92 0.86
CA ARG A 84 -3.50 -18.21 0.54
C ARG A 84 -4.44 -17.17 1.13
N TYR A 85 -4.29 -16.83 2.40
CA TYR A 85 -5.25 -16.04 3.15
C TYR A 85 -4.79 -14.60 3.36
N VAL A 86 -5.77 -13.71 3.47
CA VAL A 86 -5.59 -12.33 3.92
C VAL A 86 -6.56 -12.05 5.06
N LEU A 87 -6.03 -11.79 6.24
CA LEU A 87 -6.78 -11.24 7.35
C LEU A 87 -6.73 -9.70 7.28
N VAL A 88 -7.91 -9.10 7.20
CA VAL A 88 -8.12 -7.65 7.07
C VAL A 88 -8.70 -7.09 8.35
N GLN A 89 -8.12 -5.98 8.81
CA GLN A 89 -8.71 -5.05 9.76
C GLN A 89 -9.09 -3.77 9.01
N SER A 90 -10.35 -3.33 9.12
CA SER A 90 -10.89 -2.20 8.37
C SER A 90 -11.70 -1.24 9.25
N TYR A 91 -11.69 0.05 8.89
CA TYR A 91 -12.61 1.04 9.46
C TYR A 91 -14.07 0.76 9.11
N ASP A 92 -14.32 0.10 7.98
CA ASP A 92 -15.59 -0.53 7.68
C ASP A 92 -15.62 -1.93 8.31
N TRP A 93 -16.25 -2.04 9.48
CA TRP A 93 -16.35 -3.28 10.25
C TRP A 93 -16.95 -4.45 9.45
N GLN A 94 -17.75 -4.19 8.41
CA GLN A 94 -18.28 -5.23 7.53
C GLN A 94 -17.20 -5.84 6.64
N SER A 95 -16.14 -5.08 6.35
CA SER A 95 -14.98 -5.50 5.57
C SER A 95 -13.91 -6.21 6.42
N THR A 96 -13.96 -6.12 7.75
CA THR A 96 -13.02 -6.83 8.65
C THR A 96 -13.23 -8.34 8.60
N GLY A 97 -12.18 -9.12 8.37
CA GLY A 97 -12.27 -10.59 8.37
C GLY A 97 -11.20 -11.27 7.53
N LEU A 98 -11.33 -12.59 7.43
CA LEU A 98 -10.43 -13.45 6.66
C LEU A 98 -10.96 -13.62 5.22
N TYR A 99 -10.07 -13.49 4.25
CA TYR A 99 -10.33 -13.66 2.82
C TYR A 99 -9.43 -14.76 2.26
N ASP A 100 -9.95 -15.55 1.34
CA ASP A 100 -9.26 -16.69 0.73
C ASP A 100 -9.03 -16.44 -0.76
N ALA A 101 -7.76 -16.50 -1.18
CA ALA A 101 -7.36 -16.26 -2.56
C ALA A 101 -7.81 -17.36 -3.52
N GLU A 102 -8.04 -18.58 -3.01
CA GLU A 102 -8.55 -19.68 -3.82
C GLU A 102 -10.00 -19.43 -4.25
N THR A 103 -10.81 -18.90 -3.34
CA THR A 103 -12.25 -18.68 -3.58
C THR A 103 -12.59 -17.25 -3.98
N ASN A 104 -11.63 -16.32 -3.90
CA ASN A 104 -11.84 -14.89 -4.08
C ASN A 104 -13.01 -14.36 -3.23
N GLY A 105 -13.05 -14.78 -1.97
CA GLY A 105 -14.18 -14.50 -1.10
C GLY A 105 -13.83 -14.42 0.36
N ARG A 106 -14.74 -13.82 1.13
CA ARG A 106 -14.67 -13.80 2.59
C ARG A 106 -14.99 -15.18 3.15
N VAL A 107 -14.15 -15.66 4.04
CA VAL A 107 -14.38 -16.89 4.79
C VAL A 107 -15.52 -16.66 5.80
N ARG A 108 -16.56 -17.49 5.74
CA ARG A 108 -17.75 -17.39 6.61
C ARG A 108 -17.70 -18.42 7.73
N MET A 109 -16.96 -18.10 8.79
CA MET A 109 -16.88 -18.88 10.03
C MET A 109 -16.57 -17.93 11.20
N ASP A 110 -16.58 -18.44 12.43
CA ASP A 110 -16.18 -17.62 13.57
C ASP A 110 -14.68 -17.28 13.53
N TYR A 111 -14.29 -16.23 14.26
CA TYR A 111 -12.93 -15.70 14.22
C TYR A 111 -11.88 -16.73 14.68
N ALA A 112 -12.18 -17.51 15.72
CA ALA A 112 -11.23 -18.47 16.29
C ALA A 112 -10.98 -19.63 15.32
N GLU A 113 -12.03 -20.10 14.66
CA GLU A 113 -11.93 -21.09 13.60
C GLU A 113 -11.18 -20.56 12.37
N ALA A 114 -11.48 -19.33 11.94
CA ALA A 114 -10.79 -18.68 10.83
C ALA A 114 -9.29 -18.57 11.08
N MET A 115 -8.88 -18.15 12.29
CA MET A 115 -7.47 -18.02 12.67
C MET A 115 -6.75 -19.36 12.77
N ARG A 116 -7.42 -20.39 13.32
CA ARG A 116 -6.88 -21.74 13.39
C ARG A 116 -6.67 -22.34 12.00
N MET A 117 -7.62 -22.09 11.08
CA MET A 117 -7.55 -22.61 9.71
C MET A 117 -6.49 -21.89 8.88
N SER A 118 -6.38 -20.58 8.99
CA SER A 118 -5.39 -19.82 8.22
C SER A 118 -3.97 -20.00 8.74
N GLY A 119 -3.80 -20.20 10.06
CA GLY A 119 -2.48 -20.18 10.68
C GLY A 119 -1.90 -18.77 10.82
N LEU A 120 -2.63 -17.72 10.46
CA LEU A 120 -2.17 -16.32 10.51
C LEU A 120 -2.09 -15.73 11.93
N SER A 121 -2.42 -16.51 12.97
CA SER A 121 -2.43 -16.03 14.36
C SER A 121 -1.24 -16.55 15.15
N HIS A 122 -0.46 -15.63 15.72
CA HIS A 122 0.60 -15.93 16.69
C HIS A 122 0.51 -14.98 17.89
N GLY A 123 -0.01 -15.47 19.02
CA GLY A 123 -0.29 -14.63 20.19
C GLY A 123 -1.31 -13.52 19.88
N SER A 124 -0.96 -12.26 20.13
CA SER A 124 -1.74 -11.08 19.70
C SER A 124 -1.33 -10.53 18.32
N GLY A 125 -0.39 -11.19 17.64
CA GLY A 125 0.22 -10.74 16.39
C GLY A 125 -0.24 -11.50 15.14
N CYS A 126 0.49 -11.28 14.05
CA CYS A 126 0.32 -11.93 12.75
C CYS A 126 1.39 -13.00 12.57
N ASP A 127 1.08 -14.11 11.91
CA ASP A 127 2.06 -15.16 11.54
C ASP A 127 2.13 -15.38 10.02
N GLY A 128 1.97 -14.29 9.27
CA GLY A 128 2.10 -14.29 7.81
C GLY A 128 3.51 -13.90 7.38
N TYR A 129 3.60 -13.25 6.21
CA TYR A 129 4.84 -12.62 5.72
C TYR A 129 5.45 -11.58 6.68
N TYR A 130 4.64 -11.08 7.62
CA TYR A 130 5.09 -10.24 8.72
C TYR A 130 4.61 -10.81 10.06
N THR A 131 5.41 -10.65 11.11
CA THR A 131 5.14 -11.11 12.49
C THR A 131 4.16 -10.20 13.26
N ARG A 132 3.64 -9.16 12.61
CA ARG A 132 2.67 -8.20 13.15
C ARG A 132 1.79 -7.65 12.04
N TRP A 133 0.67 -7.05 12.43
CA TRP A 133 -0.17 -6.27 11.54
C TRP A 133 0.63 -5.19 10.82
N VAL A 134 0.42 -5.09 9.50
CA VAL A 134 1.06 -4.08 8.67
C VAL A 134 0.01 -3.11 8.17
N GLY A 135 0.31 -1.81 8.22
CA GLY A 135 -0.50 -0.82 7.54
C GLY A 135 -0.40 -1.03 6.03
N PRO A 136 -1.50 -1.19 5.28
CA PRO A 136 -1.48 -1.48 3.84
C PRO A 136 -0.68 -0.41 3.06
N GLY A 137 -0.74 0.85 3.50
CA GLY A 137 0.00 1.95 2.90
C GLY A 137 1.52 1.78 2.84
N LEU A 138 2.10 0.87 3.63
CA LEU A 138 3.53 0.58 3.64
C LEU A 138 3.96 -0.41 2.55
N LEU A 139 3.01 -1.16 1.98
CA LEU A 139 3.30 -2.28 1.08
C LEU A 139 3.37 -1.89 -0.40
N TYR A 140 2.89 -0.70 -0.78
CA TYR A 140 2.82 -0.28 -2.17
C TYR A 140 4.17 -0.25 -2.87
N ASP A 141 4.16 -0.60 -4.17
CA ASP A 141 5.36 -0.56 -5.00
C ASP A 141 5.90 0.87 -5.11
N GLY A 142 7.23 1.03 -5.04
CA GLY A 142 7.88 2.33 -5.13
C GLY A 142 7.90 3.14 -3.83
N ASN A 143 7.32 2.63 -2.74
CA ASN A 143 7.48 3.23 -1.42
C ASN A 143 8.95 3.34 -0.99
N THR A 144 9.25 4.38 -0.22
CA THR A 144 10.56 4.64 0.39
C THR A 144 10.39 4.98 1.86
N VAL A 145 11.49 4.94 2.65
CA VAL A 145 11.49 5.41 4.04
C VAL A 145 10.88 6.82 4.15
N PRO A 146 10.02 7.11 5.15
CA PRO A 146 9.61 6.26 6.27
C PRO A 146 8.37 5.37 5.99
N PHE A 147 7.89 5.29 4.75
CA PHE A 147 6.68 4.57 4.36
C PHE A 147 6.97 3.12 3.94
N LEU A 148 7.79 2.42 4.72
CA LEU A 148 8.14 1.02 4.50
C LEU A 148 7.82 0.17 5.73
N PRO A 149 7.50 -1.12 5.55
CA PRO A 149 7.38 -2.03 6.69
C PRO A 149 8.75 -2.21 7.32
N SER A 150 8.78 -2.45 8.63
CA SER A 150 10.03 -2.66 9.35
C SER A 150 10.72 -3.97 8.94
N CYS A 151 12.04 -3.94 8.82
CA CYS A 151 12.82 -5.14 8.48
C CYS A 151 12.71 -6.23 9.55
N SER A 152 12.69 -5.86 10.84
CA SER A 152 12.58 -6.82 11.95
C SER A 152 11.20 -7.46 12.08
N ALA A 153 10.20 -6.95 11.35
CA ALA A 153 8.86 -7.51 11.33
C ALA A 153 8.71 -8.63 10.29
N ARG A 154 9.70 -8.87 9.43
CA ARG A 154 9.60 -9.89 8.38
C ARG A 154 9.72 -11.28 8.99
N ASN A 155 8.81 -12.17 8.61
CA ASN A 155 8.81 -13.55 9.09
C ASN A 155 9.72 -14.45 8.24
N VAL A 156 10.98 -14.05 8.05
CA VAL A 156 11.92 -14.71 7.12
C VAL A 156 12.26 -16.15 7.51
N GLU A 157 12.15 -16.46 8.80
CA GLU A 157 12.44 -17.77 9.40
C GLU A 157 11.28 -18.76 9.25
N ASN A 158 10.07 -18.28 8.90
CA ASN A 158 8.94 -19.15 8.66
C ASN A 158 9.08 -19.85 7.29
N GLU A 159 9.49 -21.12 7.33
CA GLU A 159 9.70 -21.96 6.14
C GLU A 159 8.42 -22.38 5.43
N ALA A 160 7.24 -22.20 6.06
CA ALA A 160 5.96 -22.49 5.42
C ALA A 160 5.59 -21.45 4.34
N LEU A 161 6.19 -20.26 4.39
CA LEU A 161 5.94 -19.17 3.44
C LEU A 161 6.74 -19.36 2.15
N ARG A 162 6.02 -19.48 1.02
CA ARG A 162 6.58 -19.98 -0.24
C ARG A 162 7.23 -18.91 -1.12
N ASP A 163 6.69 -17.70 -1.14
CA ASP A 163 7.23 -16.58 -1.93
C ASP A 163 8.44 -15.95 -1.22
N ARG A 164 9.61 -16.57 -1.40
CA ARG A 164 10.85 -16.08 -0.80
C ARG A 164 11.28 -14.73 -1.37
N ASP A 165 10.91 -14.42 -2.60
CA ASP A 165 11.25 -13.15 -3.27
C ASP A 165 10.51 -11.97 -2.63
N TRP A 166 9.36 -12.21 -2.00
CA TRP A 166 8.64 -11.20 -1.20
C TRP A 166 9.54 -10.55 -0.13
N PHE A 167 10.42 -11.33 0.50
CA PHE A 167 11.34 -10.83 1.51
C PHE A 167 12.48 -9.97 0.93
N GLY A 168 12.66 -9.94 -0.39
CA GLY A 168 13.62 -9.09 -1.08
C GLY A 168 13.16 -7.64 -1.29
N ARG A 169 11.88 -7.33 -0.99
CA ARG A 169 11.33 -5.96 -1.12
C ARG A 169 12.09 -4.97 -0.20
N PRO A 170 11.97 -3.65 -0.39
CA PRO A 170 12.50 -2.66 0.57
C PRO A 170 11.83 -2.74 1.96
N CYS A 171 12.57 -2.45 3.03
CA CYS A 171 12.05 -2.28 4.39
C CYS A 171 12.77 -1.15 5.12
N ASP A 172 12.17 -0.68 6.20
CA ASP A 172 12.78 0.27 7.12
C ASP A 172 13.64 -0.45 8.17
N PRO A 173 14.96 -0.24 8.23
CA PRO A 173 15.82 -0.80 9.28
C PRO A 173 15.55 -0.20 10.68
N GLY A 174 14.77 0.89 10.75
CA GLY A 174 14.55 1.68 11.95
C GLY A 174 15.74 2.60 12.26
N PRO A 175 15.66 3.36 13.37
CA PRO A 175 16.74 4.25 13.77
C PRO A 175 18.02 3.47 14.09
N PRO A 176 19.20 4.06 13.84
CA PRO A 176 20.48 3.49 14.24
C PRO A 176 20.50 3.12 15.73
N LEU A 177 21.21 2.05 16.09
CA LEU A 177 21.30 1.55 17.47
C LEU A 177 21.70 2.62 18.50
N ALA A 178 22.49 3.61 18.08
CA ALA A 178 22.94 4.72 18.94
C ALA A 178 21.78 5.64 19.41
N GLU A 179 20.70 5.76 18.64
CA GLU A 179 19.52 6.54 19.03
C GLU A 179 18.55 5.69 19.87
N ARG A 180 18.50 4.38 19.61
CA ARG A 180 17.65 3.43 20.37
C ARG A 180 18.03 3.34 21.86
N ASN A 181 19.32 3.54 22.18
CA ASN A 181 19.84 3.55 23.55
C ASN A 181 19.71 4.91 24.26
N ARG A 182 19.31 5.99 23.56
CA ARG A 182 19.07 7.30 24.19
C ARG A 182 17.68 7.40 24.81
N ASP A 183 16.71 6.69 24.23
CA ASP A 183 15.30 6.73 24.66
C ASP A 183 14.90 5.51 25.52
N GLY A 184 15.79 4.51 25.64
CA GLY A 184 15.64 3.36 26.53
C GLY A 184 16.03 3.72 27.97
N GLY A 185 15.03 4.13 28.75
CA GLY A 185 15.15 4.59 30.13
C GLY A 185 16.11 3.77 31.00
N GLY A 186 16.98 4.50 31.70
CA GLY A 186 17.63 3.99 32.89
C GLY A 186 16.55 3.52 33.87
N ILE A 187 16.62 2.24 34.22
CA ILE A 187 15.92 1.69 35.39
C ILE A 187 16.43 2.50 36.59
N PRO A 188 15.58 3.16 37.40
CA PRO A 188 16.02 3.64 38.70
C PRO A 188 16.30 2.39 39.53
N ASP A 189 17.58 2.19 39.84
CA ASP A 189 18.04 1.21 40.80
C ASP A 189 17.39 1.53 42.16
N SER A 190 16.35 0.78 42.51
CA SER A 190 15.76 0.79 43.84
C SER A 190 16.45 -0.25 44.71
N SER A 191 17.74 -0.04 44.95
CA SER A 191 18.46 -0.72 46.03
C SER A 191 19.62 0.09 46.62
N GLN A 192 19.28 1.07 47.47
CA GLN A 192 19.83 1.29 48.84
C GLN A 192 19.44 2.66 49.40
#